data_AF-A0A518AQG3-F1
#
_entry.id   AF-A0A518AQG3-F1
#
_cell.length_a   1.000
_cell.length_b   1.000
_cell.length_c   1.000
_cell.angle_alpha   90.00
_cell.angle_beta   90.00
_cell.angle_gamma   90.00
#
_symmetry.space_group_name_H-M   'P 1'
#
loop_
_entity.id
_entity.type
_entity.pdbx_description
1 polymer ?
#
loop_
_entity_poly.entity_id
_entity_poly.type
_entity_poly.pdbx_seq_one_letter_code
_entity_poly.pdbx_strand_id
1 'polypeptide(L)' 'MEFQHLQKQYWGRHLWARGYFVASSGSVTEEAITAYIQGQRGTEPKDGEDNFRVTPS' A
#
# COMPACT_ATOMS: atom_id res chain seq x y z
N MET A 1 19.99 -3.90 -18.24
CA MET A 1 18.90 -4.28 -17.31
C MET A 1 19.46 -4.19 -15.91
N GLU A 2 19.14 -3.12 -15.19
CA GLU A 2 19.85 -2.68 -13.97
C GLU A 2 19.59 -3.57 -12.73
N PHE A 3 18.53 -4.41 -12.72
CA PHE A 3 18.15 -5.18 -11.52
C PHE A 3 17.73 -6.63 -11.81
N GLN A 4 18.63 -7.44 -12.37
CA GLN A 4 18.32 -8.85 -12.71
C GLN A 4 18.04 -9.73 -11.48
N HIS A 5 18.68 -9.46 -10.34
CA HIS A 5 18.48 -10.23 -9.10
C HIS A 5 17.06 -10.06 -8.54
N LEU A 6 16.48 -8.84 -8.62
CA LEU A 6 15.10 -8.58 -8.21
C LEU A 6 14.09 -9.33 -9.09
N GLN A 7 14.38 -9.52 -10.38
CA GLN A 7 13.48 -10.29 -11.24
C GLN A 7 13.38 -11.77 -10.82
N LYS A 8 14.48 -12.39 -10.37
CA LYS A 8 14.43 -13.76 -9.87
C LYS A 8 13.64 -13.86 -8.56
N GLN A 9 13.83 -12.89 -7.67
CA GLN A 9 13.17 -12.84 -6.37
C GLN A 9 11.67 -12.55 -6.47
N TYR A 10 11.27 -11.67 -7.39
CA TYR A 10 9.86 -11.27 -7.63
C TYR A 10 9.28 -11.86 -8.92
N TRP A 11 9.76 -13.05 -9.27
CA TRP A 11 9.16 -13.95 -10.26
C TRP A 11 8.93 -13.30 -11.63
N GLY A 12 9.85 -12.47 -12.08
CA GLY A 12 9.85 -11.93 -13.45
C GLY A 12 8.63 -11.09 -13.78
N ARG A 13 8.12 -10.30 -12.81
CA ARG A 13 6.89 -9.46 -12.89
C ARG A 13 5.60 -10.23 -12.60
N HIS A 14 5.67 -11.49 -12.17
CA HIS A 14 4.52 -12.26 -11.68
C HIS A 14 4.36 -12.11 -10.15
N LEU A 15 4.25 -10.87 -9.70
CA LEU A 15 4.09 -10.57 -8.26
C LEU A 15 2.72 -10.97 -7.73
N TRP A 16 1.71 -11.06 -8.60
CA TRP A 16 0.33 -11.33 -8.25
C TRP A 16 -0.17 -12.65 -8.84
N ALA A 17 -0.99 -13.36 -8.07
CA ALA A 17 -1.72 -14.51 -8.58
C ALA A 17 -2.75 -14.05 -9.64
N ARG A 18 -3.15 -14.97 -10.51
CA ARG A 18 -4.16 -14.70 -11.55
C ARG A 18 -5.54 -14.33 -10.98
N GLY A 19 -5.83 -14.73 -9.74
CA GLY A 19 -7.11 -14.48 -9.08
C GLY A 19 -7.13 -13.16 -8.30
N TYR A 20 -8.32 -12.64 -8.10
CA TYR A 20 -8.58 -11.49 -7.23
C TYR A 20 -9.70 -11.82 -6.25
N PHE A 21 -9.65 -11.20 -5.07
CA PHE A 21 -10.72 -11.25 -4.08
C PHE A 21 -11.32 -9.84 -3.96
N VAL A 22 -12.64 -9.75 -4.05
CA VAL A 22 -13.38 -8.50 -3.86
C VAL A 22 -14.53 -8.78 -2.89
N ALA A 23 -14.62 -7.97 -1.85
CA ALA A 23 -15.73 -7.91 -0.93
C ALA A 23 -16.17 -6.46 -0.76
N SER A 24 -17.46 -6.23 -0.57
CA SER A 24 -17.94 -4.91 -0.14
C SER A 24 -17.47 -4.67 1.30
N SER A 25 -16.98 -3.46 1.57
CA SER A 25 -16.46 -3.07 2.89
C SER A 25 -17.56 -2.93 3.97
N GLY A 26 -18.80 -3.38 3.71
CA GLY A 26 -19.97 -2.91 4.45
C GLY A 26 -20.20 -1.41 4.23
N SER A 27 -21.29 -0.88 4.80
CA SER A 27 -21.78 0.49 4.58
C SER A 27 -20.71 1.57 4.81
N VAL A 28 -20.00 1.97 3.75
CA VAL A 28 -19.18 3.17 3.76
C VAL A 28 -20.16 4.35 3.67
N THR A 29 -20.45 4.95 4.82
CA THR A 29 -21.35 6.10 4.91
C THR A 29 -20.57 7.40 4.76
N GLU A 30 -21.24 8.47 4.36
CA GLU A 30 -20.64 9.80 4.20
C GLU A 30 -20.05 10.32 5.53
N GLU A 31 -20.69 10.00 6.64
CA GLU A 31 -20.24 10.35 7.99
C GLU A 31 -18.93 9.65 8.35
N ALA A 32 -18.80 8.36 7.99
CA ALA A 32 -17.58 7.59 8.24
C ALA A 32 -16.39 8.14 7.43
N ILE A 33 -16.61 8.50 6.16
CA ILE A 33 -15.60 9.14 5.31
C ILE A 33 -15.18 10.49 5.90
N THR A 34 -16.15 11.31 6.28
CA THR A 34 -15.91 12.64 6.84
C THR A 34 -15.13 12.58 8.15
N ALA A 35 -15.52 11.69 9.05
CA ALA A 35 -14.83 11.46 10.32
C ALA A 35 -13.39 10.97 10.11
N TYR A 36 -13.17 10.06 9.16
CA TYR A 36 -11.84 9.57 8.82
C TYR A 36 -10.94 10.71 8.32
N ILE A 37 -11.39 11.52 7.35
CA ILE A 37 -10.60 12.65 6.82
C ILE A 37 -10.26 13.67 7.91
N GLN A 38 -11.22 13.98 8.79
CA GLN A 38 -10.99 14.90 9.90
C GLN A 38 -9.93 14.37 10.87
N GLY A 39 -9.97 13.07 11.18
CA GLY A 39 -8.99 12.42 12.07
C GLY A 39 -7.58 12.32 11.50
N GLN A 40 -7.40 12.46 10.19
CA GLN A 40 -6.09 12.47 9.53
C GLN A 40 -5.45 13.87 9.47
N ARG A 41 -6.16 14.94 9.85
CA ARG A 41 -5.58 16.28 9.84
C ARG A 41 -4.50 16.39 10.92
N GLY A 42 -3.26 16.63 10.50
CA GLY A 42 -2.12 16.80 11.41
C GLY A 42 -1.48 15.50 11.89
N THR A 43 -1.90 14.34 11.37
CA THR A 43 -1.16 13.07 11.51
C THR A 43 -0.07 12.92 10.46
N GLU A 44 0.04 13.86 9.53
CA GLU A 44 1.09 13.90 8.53
C GLU A 44 2.45 13.88 9.23
N PRO A 45 3.32 12.89 8.94
CA PRO A 45 4.68 12.88 9.44
C PRO A 45 5.34 14.20 9.05
N LYS A 46 5.91 14.91 10.05
CA LYS A 46 6.49 16.25 9.85
C LYS A 46 7.68 16.26 8.89
N ASP A 47 8.24 15.10 8.66
CA ASP A 47 9.42 14.86 7.86
C ASP A 47 9.13 13.61 7.05
N GLY A 48 9.55 13.56 5.78
CA GLY A 48 9.36 12.43 4.85
C GLY A 48 10.09 11.15 5.28
N GLU A 49 9.87 10.71 6.52
CA GLU A 49 10.51 9.62 7.25
C GLU A 49 9.68 8.34 7.25
N ASP A 50 8.49 8.34 6.65
CA ASP A 50 7.83 7.12 6.20
C ASP A 50 8.50 6.62 4.90
N ASN A 51 9.84 6.56 4.95
CA ASN A 51 10.64 5.89 3.94
C ASN A 51 10.32 4.40 4.07
N PHE A 52 9.41 3.91 3.24
CA PHE A 52 9.22 2.49 3.01
C PHE A 52 10.58 1.88 2.62
N ARG A 53 11.31 1.36 3.60
CA ARG A 53 12.65 0.79 3.44
C ARG A 53 12.49 -0.72 3.26
N VAL A 54 12.67 -1.19 2.03
CA VAL A 54 12.84 -2.62 1.76
C VAL A 54 14.22 -3.01 2.27
N THR A 55 14.29 -3.69 3.41
CA THR A 55 15.54 -4.29 3.88
C THR A 55 15.88 -5.50 3.02
N PRO A 56 17.05 -5.54 2.35
CA PRO A 56 17.50 -6.74 1.65
C PRO A 56 17.89 -7.83 2.67
N SER A 57 17.56 -9.08 2.35
CA SER A 57 17.89 -10.29 3.13
C SER A 57 19.33 -10.74 2.90
#